data_AF-A0A928GFT2-F1
#
_entry.id   AF-A0A928GFT2-F1
#
_cell.length_a   1.000
_cell.length_b   1.000
_cell.length_c   1.000
_cell.angle_alpha   90.00
_cell.angle_beta   90.00
_cell.angle_gamma   90.00
#
_symmetry.space_group_name_H-M   'P 1'
#
loop_
_entity.id
_entity.type
_entity.pdbx_description
1 polymer ?
#
loop_
_entity_poly.entity_id
_entity_poly.type
_entity_poly.pdbx_seq_one_letter_code
_entity_poly.pdbx_strand_id
1 'polypeptide(L)' 'MKALNYFITFVGGALVGAAAGILLAPEKGADTRERIVEALRKRGIRLNRKEMDALVNDITEELGNAEETA' A
#
# COMPACT_ATOMS: atom_id res chain seq x y z
N MET A 1 -20.18 32.95 17.65
CA MET A 1 -18.71 32.73 17.71
C MET A 1 -18.30 31.26 17.88
N LYS A 2 -19.04 30.40 18.61
CA LYS A 2 -18.64 29.00 18.85
C LYS A 2 -18.69 28.09 17.60
N ALA A 3 -19.71 28.23 16.76
CA ALA A 3 -19.87 27.44 15.53
C ALA A 3 -18.71 27.59 14.54
N LEU A 4 -18.17 28.81 14.40
CA LEU A 4 -17.02 29.07 13.52
C LEU A 4 -15.75 28.38 14.03
N ASN A 5 -15.55 28.36 15.35
CA ASN A 5 -14.40 27.69 15.95
C ASN A 5 -14.44 26.18 15.71
N TYR A 6 -15.62 25.56 15.84
CA TYR A 6 -15.82 24.13 15.54
C TYR A 6 -15.59 23.79 14.07
N PHE A 7 -16.02 24.66 13.15
CA PHE A 7 -15.79 24.45 11.72
C PHE A 7 -14.30 24.48 11.38
N ILE A 8 -13.54 25.42 11.95
CA ILE A 8 -12.09 25.53 11.73
C ILE A 8 -11.35 24.31 12.30
N THR A 9 -11.75 23.83 13.48
CA THR A 9 -11.14 22.62 14.07
C THR A 9 -11.47 21.37 13.26
N PHE A 10 -12.68 21.27 12.71
CA PHE A 10 -13.05 20.18 11.82
C PHE A 10 -12.22 20.18 10.54
N VAL A 11 -12.08 21.33 9.87
CA VAL A 11 -11.26 21.44 8.65
C VAL A 11 -9.79 21.15 8.95
N GLY A 12 -9.26 21.65 10.08
CA GLY A 12 -7.91 21.35 10.54
C GLY A 12 -7.69 19.86 10.79
N GLY A 13 -8.63 19.20 11.47
CA GLY A 13 -8.59 17.75 11.70
C GLY A 13 -8.68 16.94 10.40
N ALA A 14 -9.56 17.34 9.47
CA ALA A 14 -9.72 16.68 8.19
C ALA A 14 -8.46 16.75 7.32
N LEU A 15 -7.75 17.89 7.32
CA LEU A 15 -6.49 18.04 6.59
C LEU A 15 -5.38 17.14 7.15
N VAL A 16 -5.24 17.07 8.48
CA VAL A 16 -4.27 16.17 9.12
C VAL A 16 -4.62 14.70 8.85
N GLY A 17 -5.92 14.36 8.93
CA GLY A 17 -6.40 13.01 8.62
C GLY A 17 -6.16 12.63 7.16
N ALA A 18 -6.39 13.54 6.22
CA ALA A 18 -6.12 13.31 4.80
C ALA A 18 -4.62 13.14 4.51
N ALA A 19 -3.77 13.98 5.10
CA ALA A 19 -2.32 13.87 4.94
C ALA A 19 -1.80 12.53 5.51
N ALA A 20 -2.25 12.14 6.71
CA ALA A 20 -1.92 10.86 7.31
C ALA A 20 -2.44 9.68 6.46
N GLY A 21 -3.66 9.78 5.94
CA GLY A 21 -4.25 8.77 5.06
C GLY A 21 -3.50 8.60 3.75
N ILE A 22 -2.99 9.68 3.15
CA ILE A 22 -2.18 9.61 1.92
C ILE A 22 -0.79 9.02 2.20
N LEU A 23 -0.17 9.34 3.33
CA LEU A 23 1.15 8.80 3.70
C LEU A 23 1.10 7.32 4.08
N LEU A 24 0.01 6.89 4.72
CA LEU A 24 -0.22 5.50 5.10
C LEU A 24 -0.93 4.70 4.00
N ALA A 25 -1.41 5.36 2.95
CA ALA A 25 -2.03 4.67 1.82
C ALA A 25 -0.97 3.80 1.16
N PRO A 26 -1.18 2.48 1.09
CA PRO A 26 -0.30 1.63 0.30
C PRO A 26 -0.36 2.05 -1.17
N GLU A 27 0.76 1.91 -1.88
CA GLU A 27 0.74 2.04 -3.34
C GLU A 27 -0.28 1.08 -3.95
N LYS A 28 -0.83 1.45 -5.11
CA LYS A 28 -1.78 0.57 -5.80
C LYS A 28 -1.08 -0.74 -6.13
N GLY A 29 -1.71 -1.86 -5.79
CA GLY A 29 -1.12 -3.19 -6.02
C GLY A 29 -0.73 -3.46 -7.48
N ALA A 30 -1.39 -2.82 -8.45
CA ALA A 30 -1.02 -2.90 -9.87
C ALA A 30 0.38 -2.31 -10.13
N ASP A 31 0.65 -1.13 -9.59
CA ASP A 31 1.93 -0.43 -9.73
C ASP A 31 3.04 -1.22 -8.99
N THR A 32 2.73 -1.77 -7.81
CA THR A 32 3.65 -2.63 -7.05
C THR A 32 4.02 -3.89 -7.84
N ARG A 33 3.05 -4.59 -8.46
CA ARG A 33 3.31 -5.77 -9.30
C ARG A 33 4.19 -5.42 -10.50
N GLU A 34 3.96 -4.27 -11.13
CA GLU A 34 4.78 -3.79 -12.25
C GLU A 34 6.23 -3.51 -11.82
N ARG A 35 6.42 -2.85 -10.67
CA ARG A 35 7.75 -2.61 -10.08
C ARG A 35 8.50 -3.91 -9.77
N ILE A 36 7.80 -4.95 -9.29
CA ILE A 36 8.38 -6.28 -9.03
C ILE A 36 8.84 -6.92 -10.34
N VAL A 37 8.00 -6.91 -11.39
CA VAL A 37 8.36 -7.43 -12.72
C VAL A 37 9.60 -6.72 -13.26
N GLU A 38 9.65 -5.39 -13.13
CA GLU A 38 10.79 -4.60 -13.61
C GLU A 38 12.08 -4.93 -12.84
N ALA A 39 11.99 -5.05 -11.51
CA ALA A 39 13.13 -5.42 -10.67
C ALA A 39 13.66 -6.83 -11.00
N LEU A 40 12.79 -7.79 -11.27
CA LEU A 40 13.15 -9.15 -11.65
C LEU A 40 13.75 -9.22 -13.06
N ARG A 41 13.21 -8.45 -14.01
CA ARG A 41 13.77 -8.31 -15.36
C ARG A 41 15.19 -7.73 -15.35
N LYS A 42 15.47 -6.75 -14.48
CA LYS A 42 16.83 -6.19 -14.29
C LYS A 42 17.85 -7.24 -13.83
N ARG A 43 17.39 -8.31 -13.15
CA ARG A 43 18.21 -9.46 -12.73
C ARG A 43 18.23 -10.61 -13.74
N GLY A 44 17.60 -10.45 -14.90
CA GLY A 44 17.55 -11.45 -15.98
C GLY A 44 16.43 -12.49 -15.84
N ILE A 45 15.55 -12.35 -14.84
CA ILE A 45 14.45 -13.29 -14.60
C ILE A 45 13.22 -12.82 -15.37
N ARG A 46 12.73 -13.66 -16.29
CA ARG A 46 11.50 -13.42 -17.05
C ARG A 46 10.40 -14.33 -16.53
N LEU A 47 9.48 -13.76 -15.77
CA LEU A 47 8.28 -14.44 -15.28
C LEU A 47 7.10 -14.12 -16.18
N ASN A 48 6.27 -15.14 -16.45
CA ASN A 48 4.98 -14.96 -17.09
C ASN A 48 3.95 -14.43 -16.07
N ARG A 49 2.83 -13.85 -16.53
CA ARG A 49 1.81 -13.25 -15.64
C ARG A 49 1.31 -14.24 -14.57
N LYS A 50 1.05 -15.49 -14.97
CA LYS A 50 0.58 -16.54 -14.05
C LYS A 50 1.60 -16.89 -12.96
N GLU A 51 2.88 -16.92 -13.32
CA GLU A 51 3.96 -17.24 -12.38
C GLU A 51 4.20 -16.07 -11.43
N MET A 52 4.10 -14.83 -11.93
CA MET A 52 4.15 -13.62 -11.10
C MET A 52 3.02 -13.61 -10.06
N ASP A 53 1.79 -13.96 -10.48
CA ASP A 53 0.65 -14.01 -9.56
C ASP A 53 0.82 -15.09 -8.50
N ALA A 54 1.34 -16.28 -8.86
CA ALA A 54 1.66 -17.34 -7.90
C ALA A 54 2.71 -16.88 -6.88
N LEU A 55 3.83 -16.29 -7.33
CA LEU A 55 4.87 -15.78 -6.43
C LEU A 55 4.35 -14.71 -5.46
N VAL A 56 3.49 -13.80 -5.94
CA VAL A 56 2.89 -12.76 -5.09
C VAL A 56 1.96 -13.39 -4.05
N ASN A 57 1.20 -14.42 -4.43
CA ASN A 57 0.32 -15.13 -3.49
C ASN A 57 1.13 -15.86 -2.42
N ASP A 58 2.19 -16.57 -2.79
CA ASP A 58 3.06 -17.28 -1.85
C ASP A 58 3.70 -16.31 -0.84
N ILE A 59 4.21 -15.15 -1.30
CA ILE A 59 4.77 -14.11 -0.42
C ILE A 59 3.70 -13.56 0.53
N THR A 60 2.47 -13.35 0.03
CA THR A 60 1.37 -12.82 0.84
C THR A 60 0.96 -13.82 1.92
N GLU A 61 0.94 -15.11 1.59
CA GLU A 61 0.67 -16.20 2.52
C GLU A 61 1.76 -16.32 3.59
N GLU A 62 3.04 -16.26 3.21
CA GLU A 62 4.16 -16.26 4.15
C GLU A 62 4.12 -15.06 5.12
N LEU A 63 3.81 -13.85 4.62
CA LEU A 63 3.71 -12.65 5.45
C LEU A 63 2.49 -12.67 6.38
N GLY A 64 1.34 -13.15 5.90
CA GLY A 64 0.12 -13.28 6.72
C GLY A 64 0.30 -14.27 7.88
N ASN A 65 1.03 -15.36 7.64
CA ASN A 65 1.36 -16.34 8.68
C ASN A 65 2.38 -15.81 9.70
N ALA A 66 3.21 -14.82 9.33
CA ALA A 66 4.15 -14.17 10.23
C ALA A 66 3.49 -13.15 11.18
N GLU A 67 2.39 -12.51 10.77
CA GLU A 67 1.63 -11.60 11.65
C GLU A 67 0.85 -12.34 12.75
N GLU A 68 0.46 -13.60 12.55
CA GLU A 68 -0.30 -14.38 13.56
C GLU A 68 0.57 -14.89 14.73
N THR A 69 1.88 -14.65 14.71
CA THR A 69 2.82 -15.03 15.78
C THR A 69 3.37 -13.85 16.60
N ALA A 70 2.91 -12.62 16.36
CA ALA A 70 3.35 -11.40 17.05
C ALA A 70 2.31 -10.81 18.01
#